data_AF-A0AAX6MJ82-F1
#
_entry.id   AF-A0AAX6MJ82-F1
#
_cell.length_a   1.000
_cell.length_b   1.000
_cell.length_c   1.000
_cell.angle_alpha   90.00
_cell.angle_beta   90.00
_cell.angle_gamma   90.00
#
_symmetry.space_group_name_H-M   'P 1'
#
loop_
_entity.id
_entity.type
_entity.pdbx_description
1 polymer ?
#
loop_
_entity_poly.entity_id
_entity_poly.type
_entity_poly.pdbx_seq_one_letter_code
_entity_poly.pdbx_strand_id
1 'polypeptide(L)'
;MHFFTTLAGYAAPMFLILSPILSYSDQAISMHRNKSSAGFSLDIPLIMLVASIFRVFYYPGARFDVALLIQSFCNIFIQLILLKIALDHRPPPSSKGGDAALPFAGAQDGFGGFQRPYNFWQWRSPKPYALP
;
A
#
# COMPACT_ATOMS: atom_id res chain seq x y z
N MET A 1 34.49 10.28 -21.21
CA MET A 1 33.24 9.53 -21.45
C MET A 1 33.23 8.11 -20.85
N HIS A 2 34.37 7.39 -20.77
CA HIS A 2 34.44 6.01 -20.26
C HIS A 2 34.18 5.84 -18.75
N PHE A 3 34.49 6.85 -17.94
CA PHE A 3 34.22 6.81 -16.50
C PHE A 3 32.71 6.74 -16.18
N PHE A 4 31.91 7.58 -16.85
CA PHE A 4 30.45 7.62 -16.65
C PHE A 4 29.76 6.32 -17.08
N THR A 5 30.20 5.70 -18.16
CA THR A 5 29.64 4.41 -18.62
C THR A 5 29.99 3.27 -17.68
N THR A 6 31.21 3.27 -17.13
CA THR A 6 31.64 2.25 -16.15
C THR A 6 30.88 2.41 -14.84
N LEU A 7 30.73 3.64 -14.34
CA LEU A 7 29.93 3.93 -13.16
C LEU A 7 28.46 3.55 -13.36
N ALA A 8 27.87 3.92 -14.49
CA ALA A 8 26.50 3.58 -14.84
C ALA A 8 26.28 2.06 -14.94
N GLY A 9 27.26 1.31 -15.46
CA GLY A 9 27.21 -0.15 -15.56
C GLY A 9 27.07 -0.85 -14.20
N TYR A 10 27.68 -0.31 -13.14
CA TYR A 10 27.54 -0.84 -11.78
C TYR A 10 26.37 -0.22 -11.00
N ALA A 11 26.11 1.06 -11.19
CA ALA A 11 25.06 1.78 -10.44
C ALA A 11 23.64 1.40 -10.91
N ALA A 12 23.43 1.19 -12.21
CA ALA A 12 22.13 0.86 -12.77
C ALA A 12 21.52 -0.44 -12.19
N PRO A 13 22.20 -1.60 -12.19
CA PRO A 13 21.62 -2.83 -11.62
C PRO A 13 21.36 -2.71 -10.12
N MET A 14 22.24 -2.04 -9.38
CA MET A 14 22.03 -1.75 -7.96
C MET A 14 20.78 -0.91 -7.73
N PHE A 15 20.58 0.14 -8.52
CA PHE A 15 19.41 1.01 -8.43
C PHE A 15 18.12 0.28 -8.77
N LEU A 16 18.14 -0.61 -9.78
CA LEU A 16 16.99 -1.43 -10.14
C LEU A 16 16.58 -2.37 -9.00
N ILE A 17 17.55 -3.00 -8.33
CA ILE A 17 17.29 -3.91 -7.20
C ILE A 17 16.81 -3.13 -5.96
N LEU A 18 17.41 -1.96 -5.68
CA LEU A 18 17.12 -1.16 -4.49
C LEU A 18 15.81 -0.36 -4.58
N SER A 19 15.41 0.07 -5.77
CA SER A 19 14.24 0.92 -5.99
C SER A 19 12.95 0.40 -5.33
N PRO A 20 12.54 -0.88 -5.55
CA PRO A 20 11.37 -1.45 -4.89
C PRO A 20 11.55 -1.53 -3.37
N ILE A 21 12.73 -1.94 -2.90
CA ILE A 21 13.01 -2.11 -1.48
C ILE A 21 12.82 -0.79 -0.74
N LEU A 22 13.44 0.29 -1.23
CA LEU A 22 13.37 1.61 -0.61
C LEU A 22 11.96 2.17 -0.66
N SER A 23 11.28 2.09 -1.81
CA SER A 23 9.94 2.65 -1.98
C SER A 23 8.90 1.94 -1.11
N TYR A 24 8.91 0.60 -1.06
CA TYR A 24 7.97 -0.15 -0.25
C TYR A 24 8.33 -0.13 1.24
N SER A 25 9.61 -0.02 1.60
CA SER A 25 9.99 0.19 3.01
C SER A 25 9.47 1.52 3.54
N ASP A 26 9.56 2.59 2.76
CA ASP A 26 8.99 3.89 3.14
C ASP A 26 7.46 3.82 3.31
N GLN A 27 6.77 3.12 2.39
CA GLN A 27 5.34 2.84 2.53
C GLN A 27 5.02 2.05 3.80
N ALA A 28 5.81 1.02 4.11
CA ALA A 28 5.64 0.21 5.32
C ALA A 28 5.85 1.02 6.60
N ILE A 29 6.86 1.91 6.62
CA ILE A 29 7.13 2.81 7.75
C ILE A 29 5.98 3.81 7.92
N SER A 30 5.48 4.38 6.82
CA SER A 30 4.33 5.30 6.83
C SER A 30 3.08 4.61 7.40
N MET A 31 2.79 3.38 6.97
CA MET A 31 1.69 2.58 7.52
C MET A 31 1.87 2.29 9.01
N HIS A 32 3.06 1.88 9.43
CA HIS A 32 3.37 1.60 10.83
C HIS A 32 3.24 2.85 11.70
N ARG A 33 3.73 4.01 11.23
CA ARG A 33 3.67 5.29 11.95
C ARG A 33 2.24 5.81 12.07
N ASN A 34 1.43 5.64 11.04
CA ASN A 34 0.05 6.09 11.02
C ASN A 34 -0.91 5.13 11.75
N LYS A 35 -0.43 3.96 12.21
CA LYS A 35 -1.20 2.94 12.98
C LYS A 35 -2.53 2.54 12.32
N SER A 36 -2.68 2.77 11.02
CA SER A 36 -3.93 2.59 10.31
C SER A 36 -3.68 2.26 8.84
N SER A 37 -4.15 1.09 8.42
CA SER A 37 -4.20 0.68 7.02
C SER A 37 -5.44 1.21 6.29
N ALA A 38 -6.26 2.09 6.90
CA ALA A 38 -7.57 2.48 6.39
C ALA A 38 -7.57 3.24 5.04
N GLY A 39 -6.40 3.60 4.51
CA GLY A 39 -6.21 4.18 3.17
C GLY A 39 -5.25 3.40 2.28
N PHE A 40 -4.74 2.25 2.73
CA PHE A 40 -3.77 1.44 1.98
C PHE A 40 -4.46 0.26 1.31
N SER A 41 -4.39 0.19 -0.02
CA SER A 41 -4.96 -0.92 -0.79
C SER A 41 -4.07 -2.16 -0.70
N LEU A 42 -4.54 -3.18 0.03
CA LEU A 42 -3.88 -4.51 0.09
C LEU A 42 -3.79 -5.20 -1.28
N ASP A 43 -4.63 -4.79 -2.23
CA ASP A 43 -4.66 -5.35 -3.58
C ASP A 43 -3.39 -5.00 -4.36
N ILE A 44 -2.80 -3.81 -4.14
CA ILE A 44 -1.62 -3.34 -4.89
C ILE A 44 -0.38 -4.24 -4.60
N PRO A 45 -0.01 -4.52 -3.33
CA PRO A 45 1.03 -5.49 -3.01
C PRO A 45 0.71 -6.89 -3.51
N LEU A 46 -0.56 -7.32 -3.43
CA LEU A 46 -0.98 -8.66 -3.83
C LEU A 46 -0.76 -8.89 -5.32
N ILE A 47 -1.20 -7.97 -6.18
CA ILE A 47 -0.97 -8.08 -7.63
C ILE A 47 0.52 -8.01 -7.97
N MET A 48 1.29 -7.20 -7.25
CA MET A 48 2.75 -7.07 -7.46
C MET A 48 3.51 -8.33 -7.04
N LEU A 49 3.06 -8.99 -5.97
CA LEU A 49 3.58 -10.27 -5.51
C LEU A 49 3.34 -11.35 -6.57
N VAL A 50 2.10 -11.47 -7.06
CA VAL A 50 1.73 -12.42 -8.12
C VAL A 50 2.53 -12.16 -9.40
N ALA A 51 2.65 -10.89 -9.83
CA ALA A 51 3.44 -10.52 -10.99
C ALA A 51 4.91 -10.92 -10.86
N SER A 52 5.50 -10.74 -9.66
CA SER A 52 6.89 -11.11 -9.40
C SER A 52 7.10 -12.62 -9.38
N ILE A 53 6.11 -13.39 -8.90
CA ILE A 53 6.11 -14.85 -8.96
C ILE A 53 6.08 -15.34 -10.42
N PHE A 54 5.21 -14.77 -11.27
CA PHE A 54 5.20 -15.09 -12.69
C PHE A 54 6.53 -14.76 -13.38
N ARG A 55 7.18 -13.67 -12.98
CA ARG A 55 8.51 -13.31 -13.49
C ARG A 55 9.57 -14.38 -13.18
N VAL A 56 9.54 -14.94 -11.97
CA VAL A 56 10.43 -16.03 -11.56
C VAL A 56 10.13 -17.31 -12.36
N PHE A 57 8.85 -17.65 -12.57
CA PHE A 57 8.47 -18.80 -13.40
C PHE A 57 8.75 -18.61 -14.89
N TYR A 58 8.82 -17.38 -15.38
CA TYR A 58 9.17 -17.08 -16.77
C TYR A 58 10.68 -17.22 -17.04
N TYR A 59 11.53 -17.12 -16.01
CA TYR A 59 12.99 -17.16 -16.14
C TYR A 59 13.55 -18.43 -16.82
N PRO A 60 13.05 -19.66 -16.56
CA PRO A 60 13.50 -20.84 -17.27
C PRO A 60 13.14 -20.83 -18.76
N GLY A 61 12.03 -20.17 -19.13
CA GLY A 61 11.56 -20.06 -20.52
C GLY A 61 12.28 -18.98 -21.32
N ALA A 62 12.62 -17.86 -20.67
CA ALA A 62 13.48 -16.83 -21.25
C ALA A 62 14.42 -16.28 -20.18
N ARG A 63 15.72 -16.59 -20.33
CA ARG A 63 16.76 -16.09 -19.43
C ARG A 63 16.98 -14.60 -19.68
N PHE A 64 16.33 -13.77 -18.86
CA PHE A 64 16.57 -12.34 -18.80
C PHE A 64 17.70 -12.01 -17.82
N ASP A 65 18.10 -10.73 -17.73
CA ASP A 65 19.21 -10.27 -16.89
C ASP A 65 19.08 -10.72 -15.43
N VAL A 66 20.18 -11.22 -14.86
CA VAL A 66 20.27 -11.68 -13.47
C VAL A 66 19.93 -10.55 -12.50
N ALA A 67 20.23 -9.29 -12.84
CA ALA A 67 19.86 -8.14 -12.02
C ALA A 67 18.34 -8.04 -11.80
N LEU A 68 17.55 -8.28 -12.87
CA LEU A 68 16.08 -8.30 -12.80
C LEU A 68 15.56 -9.52 -12.03
N LEU A 69 16.29 -10.63 -12.05
CA LEU A 69 15.92 -11.83 -11.31
C LEU A 69 16.09 -11.59 -9.80
N ILE A 70 17.24 -11.05 -9.39
CA ILE A 70 17.51 -10.65 -8.01
C ILE A 70 16.49 -9.61 -7.57
N GLN A 71 16.23 -8.59 -8.41
CA GLN A 71 15.21 -7.58 -8.16
C GLN A 71 13.83 -8.19 -7.89
N SER A 72 13.43 -9.20 -8.67
CA SER A 72 12.15 -9.90 -8.49
C SER A 72 12.08 -10.64 -7.14
N PHE A 73 13.14 -11.34 -6.73
CA PHE A 73 13.20 -12.00 -5.42
C PHE A 73 13.15 -11.00 -4.26
N CYS A 74 13.93 -9.91 -4.34
CA CYS A 74 13.87 -8.83 -3.36
C CYS A 74 12.48 -8.20 -3.28
N ASN A 75 11.82 -8.02 -4.43
CA ASN A 75 10.46 -7.49 -4.50
C ASN A 75 9.44 -8.43 -3.84
N ILE A 76 9.55 -9.74 -4.07
CA ILE A 76 8.69 -10.73 -3.38
C ILE A 76 8.86 -10.59 -1.85
N PHE A 77 10.10 -10.53 -1.37
CA PHE A 77 10.39 -10.43 0.05
C PHE A 77 9.80 -9.17 0.69
N ILE A 78 10.01 -7.98 0.11
CA ILE A 78 9.48 -6.73 0.66
C ILE A 78 7.95 -6.69 0.61
N GLN A 79 7.33 -7.24 -0.45
CA GLN A 79 5.88 -7.28 -0.56
C GLN A 79 5.24 -8.21 0.48
N LEU A 80 5.90 -9.32 0.82
CA LEU A 80 5.46 -10.19 1.93
C LEU A 80 5.51 -9.47 3.27
N ILE A 81 6.59 -8.74 3.55
CA ILE A 81 6.73 -7.94 4.79
C ILE A 81 5.65 -6.86 4.84
N LEU A 82 5.48 -6.13 3.75
CA LEU A 82 4.51 -5.04 3.67
C LEU A 82 3.08 -5.57 3.83
N LEU A 83 2.75 -6.69 3.21
CA LEU A 83 1.46 -7.37 3.37
C LEU A 83 1.24 -7.81 4.82
N LYS A 84 2.28 -8.37 5.46
CA LYS A 84 2.24 -8.77 6.87
C LYS A 84 1.96 -7.57 7.78
N ILE A 85 2.69 -6.47 7.63
CA ILE A 85 2.49 -5.24 8.39
C ILE A 85 1.09 -4.69 8.16
N ALA A 86 0.62 -4.66 6.91
CA ALA A 86 -0.67 -4.10 6.54
C ALA A 86 -1.85 -4.94 7.06
N LEU A 87 -1.70 -6.27 7.11
CA LEU A 87 -2.65 -7.20 7.74
C LEU A 87 -2.67 -7.07 9.26
N ASP A 88 -1.50 -6.95 9.90
CA ASP A 88 -1.38 -6.81 11.36
C ASP A 88 -1.97 -5.47 11.86
N HIS A 89 -1.89 -4.41 11.04
CA HIS A 89 -2.46 -3.09 11.34
C HIS A 89 -3.84 -2.87 10.70
N ARG A 90 -4.45 -3.90 10.11
CA ARG A 90 -5.76 -3.78 9.47
C ARG A 90 -6.79 -3.41 10.54
N PRO A 91 -7.42 -2.22 10.47
CA PRO A 91 -8.57 -1.95 11.34
C PRO A 91 -9.63 -3.02 11.06
N PRO A 92 -10.30 -3.55 12.10
CA PRO A 92 -11.25 -4.64 11.94
C PRO A 92 -12.22 -4.33 10.80
N PRO A 93 -12.58 -5.32 9.98
CA PRO A 93 -13.44 -5.11 8.83
C PRO A 93 -14.69 -4.35 9.27
N SER A 94 -15.08 -3.35 8.47
CA SER A 94 -16.22 -2.45 8.72
C SER A 94 -17.55 -3.18 9.04
N SER A 95 -17.61 -4.50 8.78
CA SER A 95 -18.68 -5.41 9.21
C SER A 95 -18.77 -5.68 10.72
N LYS A 96 -17.82 -5.20 11.56
CA LYS A 96 -17.85 -5.41 13.02
C LYS A 96 -17.83 -4.12 13.86
N GLY A 97 -18.30 -3.01 13.30
CA GLY A 97 -18.67 -1.83 14.09
C GLY A 97 -17.55 -1.12 14.85
N GLY A 98 -16.28 -1.23 14.41
CA GLY A 98 -15.19 -0.37 14.92
C GLY A 98 -15.30 1.04 14.34
N ASP A 99 -14.75 2.06 15.00
CA ASP A 99 -14.93 3.51 14.75
C ASP A 99 -14.74 4.04 13.30
N ALA A 100 -14.29 3.19 12.36
CA ALA A 100 -14.35 3.45 10.93
C ALA A 100 -15.75 3.24 10.31
N ALA A 101 -16.66 2.54 11.00
CA ALA A 101 -18.00 2.20 10.55
C ALA A 101 -19.04 3.28 10.86
N LEU A 102 -18.75 4.23 11.75
CA LEU A 102 -19.68 5.31 12.11
C LEU A 102 -18.96 6.66 12.34
N PRO A 103 -18.34 7.27 11.31
CA PRO A 103 -17.70 8.59 11.46
C PRO A 103 -18.68 9.78 11.61
N PHE A 104 -20.00 9.55 11.65
CA PHE A 104 -21.03 10.61 11.76
C PHE A 104 -22.16 10.32 12.78
N ALA A 105 -21.95 9.46 13.78
CA ALA A 105 -22.97 9.20 14.80
C ALA A 105 -23.37 10.44 15.63
N GLY A 106 -22.59 11.53 15.58
CA GLY A 106 -22.83 12.76 16.34
C GLY A 106 -23.47 13.94 15.59
N ALA A 107 -23.92 13.78 14.33
CA ALA A 107 -24.39 14.91 13.51
C ALA A 107 -25.88 14.84 13.10
N GLN A 108 -26.72 14.11 13.85
CA GLN A 108 -28.17 14.03 13.61
C GLN A 108 -29.01 14.64 14.74
N ASP A 109 -28.59 15.79 15.28
CA ASP A 109 -29.51 16.67 16.02
C ASP A 109 -29.80 17.92 15.17
N GLY A 110 -30.52 17.72 14.07
CA GLY A 110 -30.97 18.78 13.16
C GLY A 110 -32.46 18.65 12.86
N PHE A 111 -33.28 19.38 13.62
CA PHE A 111 -34.71 19.66 13.47
C PHE A 111 -35.60 18.49 13.00
N GLY A 112 -36.10 17.74 13.99
CA GLY A 112 -37.23 16.83 13.81
C GLY A 112 -36.85 15.38 13.55
N GLY A 113 -35.95 14.79 14.36
CA GLY A 113 -35.94 13.38 14.83
C GLY A 113 -36.11 12.22 13.84
N PHE A 114 -36.20 12.43 12.54
CA PHE A 114 -36.46 11.39 11.56
C PHE A 114 -35.15 10.77 11.08
N GLN A 115 -34.77 9.68 11.73
CA GLN A 115 -33.68 8.82 11.28
C GLN A 115 -34.09 8.18 9.95
N ARG A 116 -33.41 8.54 8.86
CA ARG A 116 -33.70 8.01 7.52
C ARG A 116 -33.38 6.52 7.47
N PRO A 117 -34.30 5.65 7.01
CA PRO A 117 -34.05 4.21 6.96
C PRO A 117 -32.92 3.88 5.97
N TYR A 118 -32.05 2.97 6.37
CA TYR A 118 -30.96 2.36 5.58
C TYR A 118 -29.73 3.21 5.23
N ASN A 119 -29.59 4.45 5.71
CA ASN A 119 -28.34 5.24 5.58
C ASN A 119 -27.73 5.33 4.16
N PHE A 120 -28.51 5.12 3.10
CA PHE A 120 -27.99 5.21 1.73
C PHE A 120 -27.67 6.68 1.37
N TRP A 121 -26.59 6.88 0.61
CA TRP A 121 -26.30 8.13 -0.11
C TRP A 121 -25.91 9.35 0.76
N GLN A 122 -24.99 9.18 1.70
CA GLN A 122 -24.40 10.29 2.47
C GLN A 122 -23.10 10.78 1.82
N TRP A 123 -23.07 12.04 1.39
CA TRP A 123 -21.85 12.71 0.94
C TRP A 123 -20.99 13.13 2.13
N ARG A 124 -19.66 13.20 1.95
CA ARG A 124 -18.75 13.66 3.00
C ARG A 124 -19.12 15.07 3.43
N SER A 125 -19.34 15.30 4.72
CA SER A 125 -19.44 16.67 5.26
C SER A 125 -18.07 17.34 5.19
N PRO A 126 -17.95 18.56 4.65
CA PRO A 126 -16.70 19.31 4.69
C PRO A 126 -16.26 19.51 6.14
N LYS A 127 -15.00 19.19 6.47
CA LYS A 127 -14.42 19.57 7.75
C LYS A 127 -14.27 21.09 7.78
N PRO A 128 -14.76 21.80 8.81
CA PRO A 128 -14.39 23.20 8.99
C PRO A 128 -12.93 23.24 9.39
N TYR A 129 -12.08 23.79 8.52
CA TYR A 129 -10.66 24.03 8.79
C TYR A 129 -10.45 25.23 9.72
N ALA A 130 -11.25 25.34 10.78
CA ALA A 130 -11.09 26.36 11.80
C ALA A 130 -10.30 25.76 12.97
N LEU A 131 -9.03 26.16 13.05
CA LEU A 131 -8.21 26.06 14.27
C LEU A 131 -8.78 27.03 15.35
N PRO A 132 -8.48 26.79 16.63
CA PRO A 132 -9.21 27.32 17.80
C PRO A 132 -9.27 28.84 17.92
#